data_AF-A0A7C7SLR6-F1
#
_entry.id   AF-A0A7C7SLR6-F1
#
_cell.length_a   1.000
_cell.length_b   1.000
_cell.length_c   1.000
_cell.angle_alpha   90.00
_cell.angle_beta   90.00
_cell.angle_gamma   90.00
#
_symmetry.space_group_name_H-M   'P 1'
#
loop_
_entity.id
_entity.type
_entity.pdbx_description
1 polymer ?
#
loop_
_entity_poly.entity_id
_entity_poly.type
_entity_poly.pdbx_seq_one_letter_code
_entity_poly.pdbx_strand_id
1 'polypeptide(L)'
;MADSDTIVLVPLDNVDGVGLRRAIADTEVKRIFTLLGNGKIDNHQNWKGRFKDNSDKMRTGSIYDVVDVLKNLTFLSRSKNLSFREKRMLDRAKFLVVSEISEVVGDPTEATDTKVNKALDRCFVNHERAIARAKVAKTKTRAKAS
;
A
#
# COMPACT_ATOMS: atom_id res chain seq x y z
N MET A 1 11.95 9.63 -19.58
CA MET A 1 11.47 10.70 -18.66
C MET A 1 12.46 10.76 -17.51
N ALA A 2 13.23 11.86 -17.48
CA ALA A 2 14.24 12.29 -16.51
C ALA A 2 14.68 11.30 -15.41
N ASP A 3 15.78 10.60 -15.68
CA ASP A 3 16.71 10.19 -14.63
C ASP A 3 17.37 11.49 -14.12
N SER A 4 17.11 11.85 -12.87
CA SER A 4 17.66 13.07 -12.29
C SER A 4 19.08 12.75 -11.85
N ASP A 5 20.08 13.06 -12.69
CA ASP A 5 21.50 12.95 -12.34
C ASP A 5 21.81 13.91 -11.18
N THR A 6 21.55 13.44 -9.95
CA THR A 6 21.76 14.18 -8.71
C THR A 6 22.65 13.34 -7.83
N ILE A 7 23.94 13.65 -7.85
CA ILE A 7 24.94 12.99 -7.01
C ILE A 7 24.84 13.56 -5.60
N VAL A 8 24.37 12.75 -4.65
CA VAL A 8 24.30 13.10 -3.23
C VAL A 8 25.47 12.45 -2.50
N LEU A 9 26.40 13.24 -1.98
CA LEU A 9 27.51 12.74 -1.16
C LEU A 9 27.13 12.79 0.32
N VAL A 10 27.22 11.63 0.99
CA VAL A 10 26.98 11.49 2.42
C VAL A 10 28.28 11.10 3.12
N PRO A 11 28.77 11.86 4.12
CA PRO A 11 29.94 11.47 4.90
C PRO A 11 29.65 10.20 5.69
N LEU A 12 30.60 9.24 5.66
CA LEU A 12 30.46 7.92 6.29
C LEU A 12 30.08 7.98 7.78
N ASP A 13 30.56 9.00 8.48
CA ASP A 13 30.30 9.24 9.90
C ASP A 13 28.83 9.56 10.20
N ASN A 14 28.11 10.13 9.22
CA ASN A 14 26.73 10.58 9.40
C ASN A 14 25.70 9.68 8.70
N VAL A 15 26.11 8.49 8.23
CA VAL A 15 25.25 7.55 7.46
C VAL A 15 24.04 7.10 8.28
N ASP A 16 24.21 6.88 9.59
CA ASP A 16 23.10 6.50 10.48
C ASP A 16 22.14 7.68 10.73
N GLY A 17 22.66 8.91 10.77
CA GLY A 17 21.89 10.13 11.03
C GLY A 17 21.12 10.70 9.83
N VAL A 18 21.50 10.35 8.59
CA VAL A 18 20.79 10.82 7.38
C VAL A 18 19.55 9.98 7.02
N GLY A 19 19.24 8.92 7.77
CA GLY A 19 18.04 8.12 7.55
C GLY A 19 18.05 7.34 6.23
N LEU A 20 19.24 7.00 5.71
CA LEU A 20 19.37 6.14 4.55
C LEU A 20 18.82 4.75 4.89
N ARG A 21 17.76 4.34 4.18
CA ARG A 21 17.14 3.04 4.38
C ARG A 21 17.69 2.04 3.37
N ARG A 22 18.07 0.86 3.86
CA ARG A 22 18.44 -0.27 3.00
C ARG A 22 17.24 -0.66 2.13
N ALA A 23 17.49 -0.91 0.84
CA ALA A 23 16.47 -1.46 -0.05
C ALA A 23 15.88 -2.75 0.53
N ILE A 24 14.59 -2.97 0.27
CA ILE A 24 13.90 -4.19 0.67
C ILE A 24 14.51 -5.43 0.00
N ALA A 25 14.47 -6.58 0.68
CA ALA A 25 14.90 -7.86 0.11
C ALA A 25 13.77 -8.51 -0.72
N ASP A 26 14.10 -9.46 -1.59
CA ASP A 26 13.11 -10.22 -2.39
C ASP A 26 12.05 -10.92 -1.51
N THR A 27 12.48 -11.37 -0.32
CA THR A 27 11.62 -12.02 0.67
C THR A 27 10.57 -11.06 1.24
N GLU A 28 10.95 -9.80 1.44
CA GLU A 28 10.06 -8.73 1.89
C GLU A 28 9.07 -8.35 0.78
N VAL A 29 9.49 -8.35 -0.49
CA VAL A 29 8.60 -8.14 -1.65
C VAL A 29 7.49 -9.20 -1.69
N LYS A 30 7.82 -10.48 -1.49
CA LYS A 30 6.81 -11.57 -1.43
C LYS A 30 5.83 -11.37 -0.28
N ARG A 31 6.32 -10.91 0.88
CA ARG A 31 5.48 -10.57 2.04
C ARG A 31 4.58 -9.38 1.75
N ILE A 32 5.09 -8.34 1.08
CA ILE A 32 4.32 -7.19 0.61
C ILE A 32 3.22 -7.65 -0.37
N PHE A 33 3.53 -8.46 -1.38
CA PHE A 33 2.52 -9.00 -2.29
C PHE A 33 1.44 -9.84 -1.58
N THR A 34 1.84 -10.59 -0.55
CA THR A 34 0.90 -11.34 0.29
C THR A 34 0.03 -10.42 1.14
N LEU A 35 0.60 -9.34 1.67
CA LEU A 35 -0.14 -8.29 2.38
C LEU A 35 -1.09 -7.53 1.43
N LEU A 36 -0.66 -7.24 0.19
CA LEU A 36 -1.50 -6.72 -0.88
C LEU A 36 -2.65 -7.68 -1.15
N GLY A 37 -2.41 -8.98 -1.31
CA GLY A 37 -3.47 -9.97 -1.57
C GLY A 37 -4.38 -10.29 -0.38
N ASN A 38 -3.93 -10.03 0.85
CA ASN A 38 -4.73 -10.19 2.05
C ASN A 38 -5.78 -9.08 2.10
N GLY A 39 -7.04 -9.44 1.86
CA GLY A 39 -8.21 -8.55 1.88
C GLY A 39 -8.56 -8.00 3.27
N LYS A 40 -7.58 -7.72 4.13
CA LYS A 40 -7.76 -7.00 5.39
C LYS A 40 -7.63 -5.51 5.09
N ILE A 41 -8.72 -4.90 4.65
CA ILE A 41 -8.84 -3.45 4.56
C ILE A 41 -9.49 -3.02 5.86
N ASP A 42 -8.69 -2.51 6.78
CA ASP A 42 -9.22 -1.91 7.99
C ASP A 42 -9.83 -0.57 7.59
N ASN A 43 -11.16 -0.44 7.62
CA ASN A 43 -11.86 0.80 7.29
C ASN A 43 -12.27 1.55 8.57
N HIS A 44 -11.43 2.46 9.07
CA HIS A 44 -11.83 3.35 10.16
C HIS A 44 -12.93 4.30 9.67
N GLN A 45 -14.05 4.38 10.41
CA GLN A 45 -15.20 5.22 10.06
C GLN A 45 -14.89 6.74 10.01
N ASN A 46 -13.78 7.20 10.58
CA ASN A 46 -13.45 8.62 10.69
C ASN A 46 -12.51 9.08 9.56
N TRP A 47 -13.09 9.49 8.42
CA TRP A 47 -12.38 9.96 7.22
C TRP A 47 -11.32 11.06 7.48
N LYS A 48 -11.58 11.99 8.41
CA LYS A 48 -10.65 13.09 8.77
C LYS A 48 -9.41 12.59 9.52
N GLY A 49 -9.58 11.56 10.35
CA GLY A 49 -8.47 10.88 11.03
C GLY A 49 -7.65 10.02 10.06
N ARG A 50 -8.32 9.37 9.10
CA ARG A 50 -7.67 8.53 8.08
C ARG A 50 -6.72 9.31 7.19
N PHE A 51 -7.11 10.50 6.71
CA PHE A 51 -6.21 11.29 5.87
C PHE A 51 -4.96 11.71 6.63
N LYS A 52 -5.11 12.14 7.89
CA LYS A 52 -3.97 12.51 8.75
C LYS A 52 -3.06 11.32 9.00
N ASP A 53 -3.63 10.15 9.30
CA ASP A 53 -2.87 8.91 9.52
C ASP A 53 -2.16 8.43 8.25
N ASN A 54 -2.84 8.46 7.10
CA ASN A 54 -2.24 8.12 5.80
C ASN A 54 -1.13 9.11 5.43
N SER A 55 -1.30 10.40 5.70
CA SER A 55 -0.25 11.40 5.51
C SER A 55 0.95 11.17 6.42
N ASP A 56 0.73 10.77 7.68
CA ASP A 56 1.82 10.49 8.61
C ASP A 56 2.59 9.21 8.22
N LYS A 57 1.85 8.18 7.77
CA LYS A 57 2.39 6.95 7.18
C LYS A 57 3.22 7.19 5.90
N MET A 58 2.79 8.13 5.07
CA MET A 58 3.59 8.56 3.92
C MET A 58 4.85 9.33 4.33
N ARG A 59 4.88 9.90 5.55
CA ARG A 59 6.02 10.65 6.10
C ARG A 59 7.02 9.76 6.83
N THR A 60 6.57 8.66 7.46
CA THR A 60 7.48 7.64 8.03
C THR A 60 8.33 6.96 6.97
N GLY A 61 7.88 6.92 5.71
CA GLY A 61 8.67 6.37 4.60
C GLY A 61 8.88 4.85 4.67
N SER A 62 8.16 4.16 5.55
CA SER A 62 8.17 2.70 5.59
C SER A 62 7.34 2.16 4.44
N ILE A 63 7.92 1.27 3.65
CA ILE A 63 7.25 0.61 2.52
C ILE A 63 5.95 -0.08 2.94
N TYR A 64 5.91 -0.64 4.15
CA TYR A 64 4.73 -1.27 4.73
C TYR A 64 3.58 -0.28 4.94
N ASP A 65 3.92 0.91 5.44
CA ASP A 65 2.97 2.00 5.66
C ASP A 65 2.45 2.52 4.32
N VAL A 66 3.35 2.74 3.36
CA VAL A 66 3.00 3.20 1.99
C VAL A 66 2.08 2.18 1.29
N VAL A 67 2.36 0.89 1.46
CA VAL A 67 1.52 -0.20 0.94
C VAL A 67 0.12 -0.19 1.54
N ASP A 68 -0.02 0.03 2.84
CA ASP A 68 -1.35 0.15 3.46
C ASP A 68 -2.09 1.41 3.03
N VAL A 69 -1.39 2.53 2.86
CA VAL A 69 -1.96 3.75 2.30
C VAL A 69 -2.44 3.51 0.87
N LEU A 70 -1.64 2.86 0.03
CA LEU A 70 -1.98 2.48 -1.34
C LEU A 70 -3.28 1.68 -1.37
N LYS A 71 -3.37 0.58 -0.60
CA LYS A 71 -4.60 -0.24 -0.52
C LYS A 71 -5.81 0.57 -0.09
N ASN A 72 -5.69 1.34 0.98
CA ASN A 72 -6.79 2.10 1.57
C ASN A 72 -7.31 3.15 0.57
N LEU A 73 -6.40 3.87 -0.08
CA LEU A 73 -6.75 4.86 -1.10
C LEU A 73 -7.33 4.22 -2.38
N THR A 74 -6.82 3.06 -2.82
CA THR A 74 -7.40 2.36 -3.98
C THR A 74 -8.80 1.84 -3.68
N PHE A 75 -9.04 1.34 -2.46
CA PHE A 75 -10.39 0.94 -2.02
C PHE A 75 -11.35 2.13 -1.96
N LEU A 76 -10.89 3.25 -1.39
CA LEU A 76 -11.65 4.49 -1.36
C LEU A 76 -11.95 4.99 -2.78
N SER A 77 -11.00 4.88 -3.71
CA SER A 77 -11.18 5.25 -5.12
C SER A 77 -12.29 4.49 -5.82
N ARG A 78 -12.51 3.21 -5.49
CA ARG A 78 -13.61 2.40 -6.07
C ARG A 78 -14.95 2.69 -5.40
N SER A 79 -14.93 3.04 -4.12
CA SER A 79 -16.15 3.25 -3.33
C SER A 79 -16.69 4.68 -3.42
N LYS A 80 -15.82 5.70 -3.55
CA LYS A 80 -16.14 7.13 -3.58
C LYS A 80 -15.21 7.87 -4.53
N ASN A 81 -15.64 9.03 -5.02
CA ASN A 81 -14.76 9.96 -5.71
C ASN A 81 -13.73 10.55 -4.72
N LEU A 82 -12.45 10.22 -4.93
CA LEU A 82 -11.33 10.76 -4.15
C LEU A 82 -11.19 12.28 -4.35
N SER A 83 -10.73 12.97 -3.31
CA SER A 83 -10.27 14.35 -3.42
C SER A 83 -8.96 14.43 -4.23
N PHE A 84 -8.69 15.58 -4.86
CA PHE A 84 -7.45 15.82 -5.61
C PHE A 84 -6.19 15.51 -4.79
N ARG A 85 -6.18 15.86 -3.49
CA ARG A 85 -5.06 15.59 -2.58
C ARG A 85 -4.84 14.09 -2.36
N GLU A 86 -5.92 13.33 -2.24
CA GLU A 86 -5.88 11.88 -2.04
C GLU A 86 -5.49 11.16 -3.32
N LYS A 87 -6.00 11.61 -4.47
CA LYS A 87 -5.58 11.11 -5.78
C LYS A 87 -4.08 11.30 -6.01
N ARG A 88 -3.54 12.47 -5.65
CA ARG A 88 -2.09 12.74 -5.73
C ARG A 88 -1.29 11.88 -4.74
N MET A 89 -1.83 11.63 -3.55
CA MET A 89 -1.21 10.74 -2.57
C MET A 89 -1.18 9.28 -3.05
N LEU A 90 -2.27 8.82 -3.67
CA LEU A 90 -2.38 7.49 -4.26
C LEU A 90 -1.32 7.30 -5.36
N ASP A 91 -1.21 8.27 -6.27
CA ASP A 91 -0.24 8.25 -7.36
C ASP A 91 1.20 8.20 -6.82
N ARG A 92 1.50 9.02 -5.80
CA ARG A 92 2.81 9.02 -5.15
C ARG A 92 3.10 7.70 -4.41
N ALA A 93 2.14 7.16 -3.69
CA ALA A 93 2.29 5.87 -3.00
C ALA A 93 2.52 4.73 -4.01
N LYS A 94 1.77 4.76 -5.13
CA LYS A 94 1.91 3.80 -6.22
C LYS A 94 3.30 3.89 -6.85
N PHE A 95 3.77 5.08 -7.16
CA PHE A 95 5.11 5.30 -7.70
C PHE A 95 6.20 4.75 -6.78
N LEU A 96 6.14 5.06 -5.47
CA LEU A 96 7.11 4.55 -4.49
C LEU A 96 7.12 3.03 -4.43
N VAL A 97 5.95 2.39 -4.33
CA VAL A 97 5.85 0.93 -4.25
C VAL A 97 6.33 0.25 -5.53
N VAL A 98 5.98 0.80 -6.70
CA VAL A 98 6.41 0.25 -7.99
C VAL A 98 7.91 0.43 -8.17
N SER A 99 8.48 1.59 -7.82
CA SER A 99 9.91 1.85 -7.89
C SER A 99 10.68 0.88 -7.00
N GLU A 100 10.24 0.70 -5.75
CA GLU A 100 10.92 -0.21 -4.81
C GLU A 100 10.87 -1.67 -5.28
N ILE A 101 9.70 -2.13 -5.77
CA ILE A 101 9.57 -3.51 -6.26
C ILE A 101 10.37 -3.70 -7.56
N SER A 102 10.36 -2.71 -8.45
CA SER A 102 11.11 -2.74 -9.71
C SER A 102 12.62 -2.85 -9.44
N GLU A 103 13.14 -2.10 -8.48
CA GLU A 103 14.56 -2.15 -8.08
C GLU A 103 14.95 -3.50 -7.49
N VAL A 104 14.09 -4.11 -6.67
CA VAL A 104 14.39 -5.42 -6.06
C VAL A 104 14.26 -6.58 -7.04
N VAL A 105 13.24 -6.53 -7.90
CA VAL A 105 12.95 -7.62 -8.86
C VAL A 105 13.85 -7.51 -10.10
N GLY A 106 14.35 -6.31 -10.41
CA GLY A 106 15.08 -6.02 -11.64
C GLY A 106 14.19 -5.98 -12.89
N ASP A 107 12.86 -5.89 -12.72
CA ASP A 107 11.88 -5.83 -13.80
C ASP A 107 11.57 -4.38 -14.17
N PRO A 108 11.18 -4.10 -15.43
CA PRO A 108 10.72 -2.77 -15.82
C PRO A 108 9.50 -2.33 -14.99
N THR A 109 9.44 -1.03 -14.71
CA THR A 109 8.39 -0.40 -13.89
C THR A 109 6.98 -0.72 -14.39
N GLU A 110 6.77 -0.81 -15.71
CA GLU A 110 5.48 -1.12 -16.32
C GLU A 110 5.00 -2.56 -16.05
N ALA A 111 5.92 -3.54 -16.08
CA ALA A 111 5.62 -4.92 -15.74
C ALA A 111 5.28 -5.05 -14.25
N THR A 112 6.03 -4.34 -13.41
CA THR A 112 5.79 -4.26 -11.96
C THR A 112 4.44 -3.61 -11.66
N ASP A 113 4.10 -2.52 -12.35
CA ASP A 113 2.81 -1.85 -12.22
C ASP A 113 1.63 -2.81 -12.47
N THR A 114 1.74 -3.58 -13.56
CA THR A 114 0.73 -4.58 -13.93
C THR A 114 0.59 -5.66 -12.87
N LYS A 115 1.71 -6.15 -12.30
CA LYS A 115 1.70 -7.13 -11.20
C LYS A 115 1.06 -6.55 -9.94
N VAL A 116 1.37 -5.31 -9.59
CA VAL A 116 0.79 -4.61 -8.43
C VAL A 116 -0.71 -4.41 -8.62
N ASN A 117 -1.16 -3.90 -9.77
CA ASN A 117 -2.59 -3.74 -10.07
C ASN A 117 -3.33 -5.08 -10.01
N LYS A 118 -2.74 -6.16 -10.54
CA LYS A 118 -3.32 -7.50 -10.49
C LYS A 118 -3.40 -8.04 -9.05
N ALA A 119 -2.42 -7.75 -8.21
CA ALA A 119 -2.44 -8.09 -6.79
C ALA A 119 -3.50 -7.29 -6.03
N LEU A 120 -3.68 -6.01 -6.35
CA LEU A 120 -4.73 -5.16 -5.79
C LEU A 120 -6.12 -5.66 -6.20
N ASP A 121 -6.33 -6.04 -7.46
CA ASP A 121 -7.63 -6.57 -7.88
C ASP A 121 -7.99 -7.87 -7.16
N ARG A 122 -7.02 -8.77 -7.00
CA ARG A 122 -7.16 -9.98 -6.17
C ARG A 122 -7.46 -9.66 -4.71
N CYS A 123 -6.85 -8.61 -4.15
CA CYS A 123 -7.14 -8.12 -2.80
C CYS A 123 -8.62 -7.80 -2.65
N PHE A 124 -9.18 -7.05 -3.60
CA PHE A 124 -10.57 -6.61 -3.55
C PHE A 124 -11.53 -7.77 -3.62
N VAL A 125 -11.33 -8.71 -4.56
CA VAL A 125 -12.14 -9.93 -4.66
C VAL A 125 -12.08 -10.73 -3.35
N ASN A 126 -10.90 -10.84 -2.74
CA ASN A 126 -10.73 -11.55 -1.47
C ASN A 126 -11.37 -10.79 -0.29
N HIS A 127 -11.30 -9.45 -0.28
CA HIS A 127 -11.93 -8.59 0.71
C HIS A 127 -13.46 -8.66 0.65
N GLU A 128 -14.04 -8.59 -0.55
CA GLU A 128 -15.49 -8.74 -0.76
C GLU A 128 -15.97 -10.13 -0.31
N ARG A 129 -15.22 -11.18 -0.66
CA ARG A 129 -15.48 -12.54 -0.19
C ARG A 129 -15.37 -12.65 1.34
N ALA A 130 -14.39 -11.98 1.96
CA ALA A 130 -14.24 -11.95 3.41
C ALA A 130 -15.40 -11.22 4.10
N ILE A 131 -15.86 -10.08 3.55
CA ILE A 131 -17.04 -9.37 4.05
C ILE A 131 -18.29 -10.24 3.91
N ALA A 132 -18.49 -10.90 2.76
CA ALA A 132 -19.62 -11.79 2.54
C ALA A 132 -19.62 -12.97 3.53
N ARG A 133 -18.46 -13.61 3.73
CA ARG A 133 -18.27 -14.68 4.73
C ARG A 133 -18.55 -14.19 6.15
N ALA A 134 -18.06 -13.00 6.52
CA ALA A 134 -18.31 -12.40 7.83
C ALA A 134 -19.80 -12.10 8.07
N LYS A 135 -20.52 -11.60 7.05
CA LYS A 135 -21.97 -11.38 7.11
C LYS A 135 -22.74 -12.70 7.32
N VAL A 136 -22.41 -13.74 6.55
CA VAL A 136 -23.04 -15.07 6.68
C VAL A 136 -22.77 -15.70 8.04
N ALA A 137 -21.54 -15.58 8.56
CA ALA A 137 -21.20 -16.06 9.89
C ALA A 137 -22.02 -15.35 10.97
N LYS A 138 -22.11 -14.01 10.92
CA LYS A 138 -22.85 -13.19 11.89
C LYS A 138 -24.36 -13.49 11.89
N THR A 139 -24.95 -13.79 10.73
CA THR A 139 -26.35 -14.25 10.63
C THR A 139 -26.54 -15.64 11.25
N LYS A 140 -25.60 -16.57 11.02
CA LYS A 140 -25.66 -17.92 11.61
C LYS A 140 -25.48 -17.91 13.14
N THR A 141 -24.64 -17.04 13.69
CA THR A 141 -24.47 -16.93 15.16
C THR A 141 -25.73 -16.38 15.82
N ARG A 142 -26.42 -15.44 15.17
CA ARG A 142 -27.68 -14.86 15.68
C ARG A 142 -28.84 -15.85 15.63
N ALA A 143 -28.88 -16.74 14.64
CA ALA A 143 -29.91 -17.79 14.53
C ALA A 143 -29.72 -18.99 15.47
N LYS A 144 -28.52 -19.18 16.05
CA LYS A 144 -28.21 -20.27 17.00
C LYS A 144 -28.37 -19.85 18.47
N ALA A 145 -28.62 -18.57 18.73
CA ALA A 145 -28.80 -17.99 20.06
C ALA A 145 -30.27 -17.61 20.35
N SER A 146 -31.21 -18.16 19.58
CA SER A 146 -32.66 -18.01 19.75
C SER A 146 -33.34 -19.36 19.77
#